data_AF-A0A3M3QJU4-F1
#
_entry.id   AF-A0A3M3QJU4-F1
#
_cell.length_a   1.000
_cell.length_b   1.000
_cell.length_c   1.000
_cell.angle_alpha   90.00
_cell.angle_beta   90.00
_cell.angle_gamma   90.00
#
_symmetry.space_group_name_H-M   'P 1'
#
loop_
_entity.id
_entity.type
_entity.pdbx_description
1 polymer ?
#
loop_
_entity_poly.entity_id
_entity_poly.type
_entity_poly.pdbx_seq_one_letter_code
_entity_poly.pdbx_strand_id
1 'polypeptide(L)'
;MPDAKLPKGAYAALEALQAQAVAVTAAIPGNDPEAVALGRKALADAQAQMEKHPSWVAKIIKALMKDPFDVTVLTADADWLAQTFAERVAQWPPEETMTAQCPNCETPATVDIVNVRAWDMTWRPVDCDTCFAEFELSADGSTALILGPAEQTTARGRELLSKTFVFDPNEDTP
;
A
#
# COMPACT_ATOMS: atom_id res chain seq x y z
N MET A 1 7.74 27.09 -0.72
CA MET A 1 7.90 25.73 -0.15
C MET A 1 7.20 24.81 -1.12
N PRO A 2 7.88 23.84 -1.74
CA PRO A 2 7.20 22.96 -2.67
C PRO A 2 6.16 22.16 -1.89
N ASP A 3 4.92 22.19 -2.36
CA ASP A 3 3.79 21.48 -1.77
C ASP A 3 4.18 20.02 -1.53
N ALA A 4 4.09 19.58 -0.28
CA ALA A 4 4.50 18.24 0.12
C ALA A 4 3.61 17.19 -0.56
N LYS A 5 4.11 16.58 -1.64
CA LYS A 5 3.42 15.52 -2.40
C LYS A 5 3.31 14.20 -1.62
N LEU A 6 4.00 14.08 -0.49
CA LEU A 6 4.02 12.91 0.38
C LEU A 6 3.75 13.29 1.84
N PRO A 7 3.26 12.37 2.69
CA PRO A 7 3.08 12.64 4.11
C PRO A 7 4.42 13.00 4.77
N LYS A 8 4.38 13.88 5.78
CA LYS A 8 5.58 14.35 6.51
C LYS A 8 6.46 13.20 7.04
N GLY A 9 5.85 12.07 7.41
CA GLY A 9 6.57 10.87 7.85
C GLY A 9 7.46 10.22 6.78
N ALA A 10 7.16 10.42 5.49
CA ALA A 10 8.00 9.92 4.40
C ALA A 10 9.34 10.66 4.34
N TYR A 11 9.28 12.00 4.44
CA TYR A 11 10.48 12.84 4.46
C TYR A 11 11.30 12.61 5.73
N ALA A 12 10.65 12.53 6.89
CA ALA A 12 11.32 12.22 8.15
C ALA A 12 12.02 10.85 8.14
N ALA A 13 11.43 9.84 7.47
CA ALA A 13 12.06 8.54 7.29
C ALA A 13 13.30 8.59 6.40
N LEU A 14 13.26 9.37 5.31
CA LEU A 14 14.43 9.56 4.43
C LEU A 14 15.57 10.28 5.16
N GLU A 15 15.25 11.36 5.89
CA GLU A 15 16.23 12.09 6.71
C GLU A 15 16.86 11.20 7.78
N ALA A 16 16.07 10.34 8.45
CA ALA A 16 16.57 9.41 9.45
C ALA A 16 17.51 8.36 8.84
N LEU A 17 17.20 7.87 7.63
CA LEU A 17 18.06 6.94 6.89
C LEU A 17 19.38 7.59 6.45
N GLN A 18 19.33 8.83 5.99
CA GLN A 18 20.53 9.62 5.66
C GLN A 18 21.39 9.87 6.91
N ALA A 19 20.77 10.29 8.01
CA ALA A 19 21.45 10.50 9.29
C ALA A 19 22.11 9.21 9.79
N GLN A 20 21.43 8.06 9.65
CA GLN A 20 22.02 6.76 9.96
C GLN A 20 23.27 6.49 9.12
N ALA A 21 23.20 6.69 7.80
CA ALA A 21 24.33 6.44 6.90
C ALA A 21 25.55 7.30 7.24
N VAL A 22 25.35 8.57 7.59
CA VAL A 22 26.41 9.48 8.05
C VAL A 22 26.93 9.11 9.44
N ALA A 23 26.04 8.73 10.36
CA ALA A 23 26.42 8.35 11.71
C ALA A 23 27.26 7.07 11.75
N VAL A 24 26.96 6.10 10.88
CA VAL A 24 27.73 4.85 10.75
C VAL A 24 29.16 5.12 10.31
N THR A 25 29.39 6.04 9.36
CA THR A 25 30.76 6.38 8.92
C THR A 25 31.54 7.13 9.99
N ALA A 26 30.89 7.98 10.78
CA ALA A 26 31.52 8.65 11.91
C ALA A 26 31.89 7.68 13.06
N ALA A 27 31.09 6.63 13.28
CA ALA A 27 31.28 5.66 14.36
C ALA A 27 32.32 4.55 14.09
N ILE A 28 33.03 4.60 12.94
CA ILE A 28 34.01 3.58 12.56
C ILE A 28 35.19 3.55 13.57
N PRO A 29 35.56 2.37 14.09
CA PRO A 29 36.75 2.22 14.94
C PRO A 29 38.01 2.69 14.21
N GLY A 30 38.74 3.64 14.79
CA GLY A 30 39.92 4.27 14.19
C GLY A 30 39.75 5.76 13.91
N ASN A 31 38.51 6.27 13.93
CA ASN A 31 38.24 7.71 13.97
C ASN A 31 38.53 8.30 15.37
N ASP A 32 38.59 9.63 15.43
CA ASP A 32 38.75 10.37 16.68
C ASP A 32 37.71 9.93 17.74
N PRO A 33 38.11 9.68 19.01
CA PRO A 33 37.20 9.18 20.04
C PRO A 33 35.97 10.05 20.30
N GLU A 34 36.09 11.37 20.17
CA GLU A 34 34.97 12.31 20.33
C GLU A 34 34.01 12.20 19.14
N ALA A 35 34.56 12.10 17.92
CA ALA A 35 33.78 11.85 16.71
C ALA A 35 33.05 10.50 16.75
N VAL A 36 33.67 9.45 17.29
CA VAL A 36 33.04 8.14 17.47
C VAL A 36 31.90 8.20 18.49
N ALA A 37 32.10 8.89 19.62
CA ALA A 37 31.06 9.06 20.63
C ALA A 37 29.85 9.83 20.08
N LEU A 38 30.10 10.90 19.34
CA LEU A 38 29.07 11.70 18.68
C LEU A 38 28.36 10.90 17.58
N GLY A 39 29.10 10.15 16.78
CA GLY A 39 28.55 9.24 15.76
C GLY A 39 27.63 8.18 16.35
N ARG A 40 28.00 7.56 17.48
CA ARG A 40 27.13 6.58 18.17
C ARG A 40 25.84 7.20 18.70
N LYS A 41 25.91 8.41 19.24
CA LYS A 41 24.73 9.14 19.69
C LYS A 41 23.81 9.47 18.51
N ALA A 42 24.35 10.02 17.44
CA ALA A 42 23.61 10.33 16.22
C ALA A 42 22.99 9.07 15.59
N LEU A 43 23.67 7.92 15.68
CA LEU A 43 23.15 6.64 15.21
C LEU A 43 21.92 6.20 16.02
N ALA A 44 21.97 6.31 17.35
CA ALA A 44 20.84 6.00 18.22
C ALA A 44 19.65 6.94 17.96
N ASP A 45 19.90 8.24 17.78
CA ASP A 45 18.86 9.22 17.47
C ASP A 45 18.22 8.93 16.10
N ALA A 46 19.02 8.59 15.09
CA ALA A 46 18.54 8.21 13.76
C ALA A 46 17.69 6.93 13.83
N GLN A 47 18.10 5.92 14.59
CA GLN A 47 17.33 4.69 14.82
C GLN A 47 15.98 4.98 15.49
N ALA A 48 15.96 5.81 16.53
CA ALA A 48 14.73 6.20 17.20
C ALA A 48 13.77 6.98 16.27
N GLN A 49 14.27 7.76 15.31
CA GLN A 49 13.42 8.41 14.31
C GLN A 49 12.89 7.43 13.26
N MET A 50 13.69 6.44 12.85
CA MET A 50 13.23 5.37 11.95
C MET A 50 12.11 4.53 12.59
N GLU A 51 12.20 4.25 13.89
CA GLU A 51 11.17 3.51 14.65
C GLU A 51 9.81 4.21 14.68
N LYS A 52 9.75 5.53 14.50
CA LYS A 52 8.49 6.28 14.39
C LYS A 52 7.81 6.11 13.03
N HIS A 53 8.56 5.73 12.00
CA HIS A 53 8.07 5.62 10.63
C HIS A 53 8.51 4.30 9.94
N PRO A 54 8.29 3.13 10.57
CA PRO A 54 8.87 1.86 10.14
C PRO A 54 8.39 1.43 8.74
N SER A 55 7.14 1.73 8.41
CA SER A 55 6.56 1.42 7.09
C SER A 55 7.20 2.24 5.96
N TRP A 56 7.54 3.51 6.21
CA TRP A 56 8.20 4.37 5.23
C TRP A 56 9.67 4.01 5.06
N VAL A 57 10.36 3.71 6.16
CA VAL A 57 11.76 3.23 6.12
C VAL A 57 11.86 1.97 5.26
N ALA A 58 11.00 0.98 5.48
CA ALA A 58 10.98 -0.26 4.70
C ALA A 58 10.70 -0.01 3.20
N LYS A 59 9.77 0.90 2.88
CA LYS A 59 9.44 1.27 1.48
C LYS A 59 10.64 1.92 0.79
N ILE A 60 11.30 2.87 1.45
CA ILE A 60 12.46 3.59 0.91
C ILE A 60 13.62 2.64 0.67
N ILE A 61 13.97 1.79 1.65
CA ILE A 61 15.03 0.78 1.50
C ILE A 61 14.72 -0.14 0.32
N LYS A 62 13.48 -0.64 0.21
CA LYS A 62 13.08 -1.50 -0.91
C LYS A 62 13.20 -0.81 -2.26
N ALA A 63 12.86 0.48 -2.34
CA ALA A 63 13.01 1.27 -3.57
C ALA A 63 14.48 1.45 -3.94
N LEU A 64 15.34 1.80 -2.97
CA LEU A 64 16.79 1.91 -3.19
C LEU A 64 17.43 0.58 -3.61
N MET A 65 16.95 -0.54 -3.09
CA MET A 65 17.44 -1.87 -3.47
C MET A 65 17.04 -2.30 -4.89
N LYS A 66 16.01 -1.68 -5.48
CA LYS A 66 15.55 -2.01 -6.84
C LYS A 66 16.57 -1.54 -7.89
N ASP A 67 17.14 -0.35 -7.70
CA ASP A 67 18.10 0.27 -8.61
C ASP A 67 19.32 0.81 -7.83
N PRO A 68 20.15 -0.09 -7.25
CA PRO A 68 21.19 0.28 -6.27
C PRO A 68 22.38 1.05 -6.84
N PHE A 69 22.46 1.20 -8.17
CA PHE A 69 23.59 1.84 -8.86
C PHE A 69 23.32 3.28 -9.30
N ASP A 70 22.06 3.71 -9.35
CA ASP A 70 21.69 5.07 -9.76
C ASP A 70 21.47 6.01 -8.56
N VAL A 71 20.81 5.52 -7.50
CA VAL A 71 20.47 6.33 -6.33
C VAL A 71 20.82 5.60 -5.05
N THR A 72 21.54 6.28 -4.15
CA THR A 72 21.92 5.77 -2.83
C THR A 72 21.13 6.49 -1.75
N VAL A 73 21.15 5.96 -0.52
CA VAL A 73 20.54 6.64 0.63
C VAL A 73 21.05 8.06 0.83
N LEU A 74 22.31 8.34 0.47
CA LEU A 74 22.94 9.65 0.62
C LEU A 74 22.58 10.63 -0.51
N THR A 75 22.21 10.11 -1.69
CA THR A 75 21.90 10.92 -2.87
C THR A 75 20.40 11.00 -3.15
N ALA A 76 19.59 10.16 -2.53
CA ALA A 76 18.14 10.24 -2.54
C ALA A 76 17.68 11.53 -1.86
N ASP A 77 17.05 12.42 -2.60
CA ASP A 77 16.51 13.69 -2.10
C ASP A 77 14.97 13.70 -2.08
N ALA A 78 14.39 14.83 -1.67
CA ALA A 78 12.95 15.01 -1.61
C ALA A 78 12.27 14.86 -2.99
N ASP A 79 12.96 15.22 -4.07
CA ASP A 79 12.45 15.14 -5.42
C ASP A 79 12.47 13.70 -5.94
N TRP A 80 13.54 12.94 -5.66
CA TRP A 80 13.59 11.50 -5.90
C TRP A 80 12.52 10.78 -5.10
N LEU A 81 12.35 11.12 -3.82
CA LEU A 81 11.33 10.50 -2.97
C LEU A 81 9.93 10.77 -3.54
N ALA A 82 9.66 12.03 -3.89
CA ALA A 82 8.41 12.42 -4.51
C ALA A 82 8.21 11.69 -5.84
N GLN A 83 9.19 11.61 -6.74
CA GLN A 83 9.06 10.90 -8.02
C GLN A 83 8.86 9.39 -7.84
N THR A 84 9.66 8.77 -6.97
CA THR A 84 9.63 7.32 -6.69
C THR A 84 8.29 6.86 -6.11
N PHE A 85 7.65 7.73 -5.31
CA PHE A 85 6.40 7.40 -4.64
C PHE A 85 5.19 8.21 -5.14
N ALA A 86 5.36 9.11 -6.12
CA ALA A 86 4.27 9.89 -6.73
C ALA A 86 3.26 8.99 -7.44
N GLU A 87 3.72 7.93 -8.11
CA GLU A 87 2.82 6.95 -8.75
C GLU A 87 2.06 6.08 -7.73
N ARG A 88 2.47 6.10 -6.45
CA ARG A 88 1.89 5.26 -5.39
C ARG A 88 1.03 6.01 -4.37
N VAL A 89 0.99 7.33 -4.48
CA VAL A 89 -0.02 8.15 -3.82
C VAL A 89 -0.89 8.68 -4.95
N ALA A 90 -1.71 7.79 -5.53
CA ALA A 90 -2.77 8.24 -6.40
C ALA A 90 -3.62 9.22 -5.58
N GLN A 91 -3.54 10.50 -5.93
CA GLN A 91 -4.24 11.55 -5.24
C GLN A 91 -5.66 11.52 -5.78
N TRP A 92 -6.64 11.30 -4.90
CA TRP A 92 -8.05 11.31 -5.30
C TRP A 92 -8.34 12.58 -6.10
N PRO A 93 -9.06 12.47 -7.22
CA PRO A 93 -9.30 13.60 -8.10
C PRO A 93 -10.13 14.66 -7.36
N PRO A 94 -10.07 15.96 -7.71
CA PRO A 94 -10.59 17.07 -6.89
C PRO A 94 -12.13 17.17 -6.84
N GLU A 95 -12.85 16.40 -7.66
CA GLU A 95 -14.30 16.38 -7.75
C GLU A 95 -14.94 15.78 -6.49
N GLU A 96 -16.24 16.00 -6.28
CA GLU A 96 -16.97 15.37 -5.16
C GLU A 96 -17.29 13.90 -5.43
N THR A 97 -17.33 13.51 -6.70
CA THR A 97 -17.71 12.17 -7.17
C THR A 97 -16.75 11.64 -8.21
N MET A 98 -16.61 10.32 -8.29
CA MET A 98 -15.84 9.60 -9.31
C MET A 98 -16.67 8.45 -9.89
N THR A 99 -16.50 8.18 -11.19
CA THR A 99 -17.10 7.00 -11.82
C THR A 99 -16.20 5.79 -11.65
N ALA A 100 -16.75 4.68 -11.14
CA ALA A 100 -16.07 3.41 -10.98
C ALA A 100 -16.77 2.31 -11.79
N GLN A 101 -16.03 1.41 -12.42
CA GLN A 101 -16.61 0.24 -13.08
C GLN A 101 -16.70 -0.91 -12.11
N CYS A 102 -17.87 -1.54 -11.98
CA CYS A 102 -17.99 -2.74 -11.15
C CYS A 102 -17.12 -3.87 -11.74
N PRO A 103 -16.17 -4.46 -10.99
CA PRO A 103 -15.32 -5.53 -11.50
C PRO A 103 -16.07 -6.85 -11.75
N ASN A 104 -17.33 -6.97 -11.30
CA ASN A 104 -18.15 -8.16 -11.49
C ASN A 104 -19.12 -8.06 -12.69
N CYS A 105 -19.79 -6.92 -12.88
CA CYS A 105 -20.83 -6.76 -13.90
C CYS A 105 -20.57 -5.62 -14.89
N GLU A 106 -19.42 -4.96 -14.79
CA GLU A 106 -18.96 -3.86 -15.65
C GLU A 106 -19.86 -2.61 -15.64
N THR A 107 -20.93 -2.61 -14.84
CA THR A 107 -21.85 -1.48 -14.75
C THR A 107 -21.15 -0.31 -14.05
N PRO A 108 -21.19 0.91 -14.63
CA PRO A 108 -20.60 2.08 -14.00
C PRO A 108 -21.44 2.55 -12.80
N ALA A 109 -20.76 2.90 -11.72
CA ALA A 109 -21.34 3.48 -10.51
C ALA A 109 -20.73 4.87 -10.25
N THR A 110 -21.55 5.82 -9.81
CA THR A 110 -21.07 7.14 -9.36
C THR A 110 -20.81 7.06 -7.86
N VAL A 111 -19.59 7.39 -7.44
CA VAL A 111 -19.09 7.15 -6.09
C VAL A 111 -18.66 8.47 -5.45
N ASP A 112 -19.18 8.80 -4.27
CA ASP A 112 -18.78 10.01 -3.53
C ASP A 112 -17.34 9.91 -2.98
N ILE A 113 -16.45 10.81 -3.38
CA ILE A 113 -15.04 10.80 -2.96
C ILE A 113 -14.68 11.96 -2.01
N VAL A 114 -15.68 12.63 -1.42
CA VAL A 114 -15.43 13.71 -0.45
C VAL A 114 -14.72 13.18 0.81
N ASN A 115 -15.19 12.04 1.32
CA ASN A 115 -14.67 11.47 2.58
C ASN A 115 -13.28 10.86 2.44
N VAL A 116 -12.94 10.30 1.27
CA VAL A 116 -11.63 9.66 1.06
C VAL A 116 -10.47 10.66 1.13
N ARG A 117 -10.70 11.90 0.69
CA ARG A 117 -9.74 13.00 0.88
C ARG A 117 -9.68 13.48 2.32
N ALA A 118 -10.83 13.63 2.97
CA ALA A 118 -10.90 14.09 4.35
C ALA A 118 -10.16 13.14 5.31
N TRP A 119 -10.17 11.83 5.00
CA TRP A 119 -9.62 10.79 5.86
C TRP A 119 -8.31 10.18 5.34
N ASP A 120 -7.69 10.79 4.32
CA ASP A 120 -6.41 10.35 3.72
C ASP A 120 -6.40 8.85 3.35
N MET A 121 -7.50 8.37 2.76
CA MET A 121 -7.67 6.96 2.39
C MET A 121 -6.98 6.65 1.07
N THR A 122 -6.38 5.46 0.93
CA THR A 122 -5.79 5.01 -0.34
C THR A 122 -6.79 4.27 -1.24
N TRP A 123 -7.87 3.76 -0.67
CA TRP A 123 -8.99 3.08 -1.34
C TRP A 123 -10.27 3.30 -0.53
N ARG A 124 -11.44 3.03 -1.12
CA ARG A 124 -12.72 2.95 -0.38
C ARG A 124 -13.58 1.79 -0.86
N PRO A 125 -14.41 1.20 0.02
CA PRO A 125 -15.41 0.23 -0.38
C PRO A 125 -16.55 0.91 -1.15
N VAL A 126 -17.11 0.17 -2.10
CA VAL A 126 -18.22 0.55 -2.98
C VAL A 126 -19.13 -0.65 -3.18
N ASP A 127 -20.42 -0.43 -3.02
CA ASP A 127 -21.46 -1.42 -3.30
C ASP A 127 -22.02 -1.17 -4.71
N CYS A 128 -22.09 -2.22 -5.53
CA CYS A 128 -22.72 -2.13 -6.84
C CYS A 128 -24.23 -2.32 -6.73
N ASP A 129 -25.01 -1.28 -7.02
CA ASP A 129 -26.48 -1.33 -6.99
C ASP A 129 -27.10 -2.33 -7.99
N THR A 130 -26.36 -2.74 -9.02
CA THR A 130 -26.88 -3.62 -10.09
C THR A 130 -26.70 -5.11 -9.77
N CYS A 131 -25.53 -5.51 -9.26
CA CYS A 131 -25.23 -6.91 -9.00
C CYS A 131 -25.00 -7.22 -7.51
N PHE A 132 -25.10 -6.23 -6.63
CA PHE A 132 -24.87 -6.35 -5.19
C PHE A 132 -23.47 -6.88 -4.83
N ALA A 133 -22.50 -6.67 -5.72
CA ALA A 133 -21.10 -6.95 -5.43
C ALA A 133 -20.49 -5.79 -4.62
N GLU A 134 -19.66 -6.13 -3.65
CA GLU A 134 -18.82 -5.18 -2.92
C GLU A 134 -17.42 -5.16 -3.55
N PHE A 135 -16.87 -3.97 -3.79
CA PHE A 135 -15.55 -3.81 -4.40
C PHE A 135 -14.80 -2.60 -3.84
N GLU A 136 -13.48 -2.62 -3.96
CA GLU A 136 -12.60 -1.50 -3.62
C GLU A 136 -12.48 -0.58 -4.84
N LEU A 137 -12.55 0.73 -4.62
CA LEU A 137 -12.15 1.77 -5.56
C LEU A 137 -10.87 2.44 -5.07
N SER A 138 -9.88 2.58 -5.94
CA SER A 138 -8.65 3.33 -5.69
C SER A 138 -8.67 4.68 -6.41
N ALA A 139 -7.82 5.61 -5.99
CA ALA A 139 -7.75 6.96 -6.56
C ALA A 139 -7.29 7.01 -8.03
N ASP A 140 -6.63 5.96 -8.52
CA ASP A 140 -6.27 5.79 -9.94
C ASP A 140 -7.44 5.26 -10.79
N GLY A 141 -8.59 5.00 -10.17
CA GLY A 141 -9.78 4.44 -10.79
C GLY A 141 -9.77 2.92 -10.93
N SER A 142 -8.73 2.25 -10.43
CA SER A 142 -8.72 0.79 -10.39
C SER A 142 -9.75 0.25 -9.40
N THR A 143 -10.34 -0.89 -9.75
CA THR A 143 -11.36 -1.56 -8.94
C THR A 143 -10.98 -3.01 -8.67
N ALA A 144 -11.16 -3.46 -7.43
CA ALA A 144 -10.88 -4.84 -7.01
C ALA A 144 -12.11 -5.46 -6.33
N LEU A 145 -12.56 -6.63 -6.79
CA LEU A 145 -13.72 -7.31 -6.22
C LEU A 145 -13.41 -7.81 -4.80
N ILE A 146 -14.23 -7.43 -3.82
CA ILE A 146 -14.17 -7.94 -2.44
C ILE A 146 -15.11 -9.14 -2.31
N LEU A 147 -16.38 -8.92 -2.68
CA LEU A 147 -17.43 -9.91 -2.56
C LEU A 147 -18.33 -9.86 -3.79
N GLY A 148 -18.38 -10.97 -4.52
CA GLY A 148 -19.37 -11.15 -5.59
C GLY A 148 -20.69 -11.70 -5.04
N PRO A 149 -21.82 -11.47 -5.72
CA PRO A 149 -23.04 -12.21 -5.44
C PRO A 149 -22.76 -13.71 -5.54
N ALA A 150 -23.42 -14.51 -4.69
CA ALA A 150 -23.28 -15.96 -4.71
C ALA A 150 -23.50 -16.50 -6.13
N GLU A 151 -22.55 -17.31 -6.62
CA GLU A 151 -22.71 -17.96 -7.92
C GLU A 151 -24.07 -18.65 -7.96
N GLN A 152 -24.90 -18.30 -8.94
CA GLN A 152 -26.15 -19.02 -9.14
C GLN A 152 -25.78 -20.48 -9.40
N THR A 153 -26.30 -21.37 -8.54
CA THR A 153 -26.11 -22.81 -8.71
C THR A 153 -26.46 -23.18 -10.15
N THR A 154 -25.53 -23.86 -10.82
CA THR A 154 -25.74 -24.37 -12.18
C THR A 154 -26.95 -25.30 -12.18
N ALA A 155 -27.57 -25.56 -13.34
CA ALA A 155 -28.68 -26.52 -13.43
C ALA A 155 -28.31 -27.87 -12.80
N ARG A 156 -27.07 -28.33 -13.01
CA ARG A 156 -26.49 -29.53 -12.38
C ARG A 156 -26.33 -29.38 -10.87
N GLY A 157 -25.88 -28.22 -10.38
CA GLY A 157 -25.77 -27.93 -8.95
C GLY A 157 -27.13 -27.94 -8.24
N ARG A 158 -28.17 -27.39 -8.87
CA ARG A 158 -29.56 -27.44 -8.36
C ARG A 158 -30.07 -28.88 -8.33
N GLU A 159 -29.80 -29.66 -9.38
CA GLU A 159 -30.17 -31.07 -9.44
C GLU A 159 -29.49 -31.89 -8.33
N LEU A 160 -28.20 -31.66 -8.06
CA LEU A 160 -27.45 -32.33 -7.00
C LEU A 160 -27.94 -31.95 -5.60
N LEU A 161 -28.31 -30.70 -5.36
CA LEU A 161 -28.87 -30.26 -4.07
C LEU A 161 -30.27 -30.83 -3.80
N SER A 162 -31.02 -31.16 -4.86
CA SER A 162 -32.33 -31.82 -4.76
C SER A 162 -32.27 -33.34 -4.62
N LYS A 163 -31.09 -33.95 -4.78
CA LYS A 163 -30.88 -35.39 -4.63
C LYS A 163 -30.57 -35.72 -3.16
N THR A 164 -31.39 -36.58 -2.57
CA THR A 164 -31.10 -37.19 -1.27
C THR A 164 -29.97 -38.20 -1.47
N PHE A 165 -28.76 -37.90 -1.00
CA PHE A 165 -27.67 -38.87 -0.94
C PHE A 165 -27.92 -39.81 0.25
N VAL A 166 -28.31 -41.04 -0.05
CA VAL A 166 -28.33 -42.13 0.94
C VAL A 166 -27.01 -42.86 0.81
N PHE A 167 -26.22 -42.86 1.89
CA PHE A 167 -25.01 -43.68 1.95
C PHE A 167 -25.42 -45.12 2.22
N ASP A 168 -25.33 -45.99 1.20
CA ASP A 168 -25.47 -47.43 1.37
C ASP A 168 -24.08 -48.07 1.48
N PRO A 169 -23.68 -48.56 2.68
CA PRO A 169 -22.37 -49.16 2.88
C PRO A 169 -22.17 -50.53 2.19
N ASN A 170 -23.21 -51.08 1.54
CA ASN A 170 -23.13 -52.35 0.81
C ASN A 170 -23.21 -52.19 -0.72
N GLU A 171 -23.34 -50.96 -1.22
CA GLU A 171 -23.33 -50.69 -2.64
C GLU A 171 -21.86 -50.59 -3.12
N ASP A 172 -21.36 -51.65 -3.78
CA ASP A 172 -20.09 -51.61 -4.48
C ASP A 172 -20.20 -50.57 -5.62
N THR A 173 -19.61 -49.40 -5.42
CA THR A 173 -19.48 -48.38 -6.47
C THR A 173 -18.67 -48.93 -7.66
N PRO A 174 -19.08 -48.68 -8.92
CA PRO A 174 -18.28 -48.99 -10.11
C PRO A 174 -17.03 -48.12 -10.25
#